data_AF-A0A7C6M5F2-F1
#
_entry.id   AF-A0A7C6M5F2-F1
#
_cell.length_a   1.000
_cell.length_b   1.000
_cell.length_c   1.000
_cell.angle_alpha   90.00
_cell.angle_beta   90.00
_cell.angle_gamma   90.00
#
_symmetry.space_group_name_H-M   'P 1'
#
loop_
_entity.id
_entity.type
_entity.pdbx_description
1 polymer ?
#
loop_
_entity_poly.entity_id
_entity_poly.type
_entity_poly.pdbx_seq_one_letter_code
_entity_poly.pdbx_strand_id
1 'polypeptide(L)'
;EWKPYLRDPETLVRYWAVPGTPGYTHRVGGLEKDRLTGAISTQPDNHQKMVDTRADKIRRIAEHLPEQEVLGDKDADTLIVGWGGTYGHLLEAMIQLRNSGKKVALAHFRHINPLPKNTHELLKQYKKVIVAEQNSGQFAAYLSGRFKDVSHLYRYNKVEGQPFKVSELVEAFTKIMEEK
;
A
#
# COMPACT_ATOMS: atom_id res chain seq x y z
N GLU A 1 28.31 -18.98 16.53
CA GLU A 1 28.96 -19.04 15.20
C GLU A 1 28.17 -18.16 14.23
N TRP A 2 28.83 -17.33 13.41
CA TRP A 2 28.15 -16.53 12.40
C TRP A 2 27.64 -17.42 11.26
N LYS A 3 26.44 -17.12 10.73
CA LYS A 3 25.94 -17.70 9.47
C LYS A 3 25.34 -16.60 8.58
N PRO A 4 25.50 -16.70 7.24
CA PRO A 4 25.17 -15.61 6.32
C PRO A 4 23.69 -15.26 6.23
N TYR A 5 22.79 -16.15 6.63
CA TYR A 5 21.35 -15.92 6.65
C TYR A 5 20.77 -15.84 8.06
N LEU A 6 21.63 -15.63 9.08
CA LEU A 6 21.16 -15.14 10.38
C LEU A 6 20.39 -13.83 10.19
N ARG A 7 19.28 -13.74 10.91
CA ARG A 7 18.36 -12.61 10.84
C ARG A 7 18.10 -12.10 12.23
N ASP A 8 17.90 -10.80 12.31
CA ASP A 8 17.37 -10.15 13.48
C ASP A 8 15.95 -10.70 13.79
N PRO A 9 15.63 -11.11 15.03
CA PRO A 9 14.37 -11.75 15.37
C PRO A 9 13.16 -10.81 15.28
N GLU A 10 13.36 -9.50 15.43
CA GLU A 10 12.31 -8.49 15.44
C GLU A 10 12.01 -7.92 14.05
N THR A 11 13.00 -7.78 13.19
CA THR A 11 12.85 -7.18 11.86
C THR A 11 12.96 -8.22 10.74
N LEU A 12 13.53 -9.39 11.01
CA LEU A 12 13.87 -10.44 10.03
C LEU A 12 14.87 -9.99 8.95
N VAL A 13 15.53 -8.86 9.17
CA VAL A 13 16.61 -8.35 8.32
C VAL A 13 17.83 -9.24 8.50
N ARG A 14 18.48 -9.55 7.38
CA ARG A 14 19.69 -10.37 7.33
C ARG A 14 20.91 -9.48 7.52
N TYR A 15 21.87 -9.91 8.32
CA TYR A 15 23.18 -9.26 8.41
C TYR A 15 23.98 -9.51 7.13
N TRP A 16 24.55 -8.44 6.56
CA TRP A 16 25.37 -8.54 5.36
C TRP A 16 26.84 -8.41 5.75
N ALA A 17 27.64 -9.41 5.40
CA ALA A 17 29.08 -9.27 5.46
C ALA A 17 29.57 -8.56 4.20
N VAL A 18 30.49 -7.61 4.37
CA VAL A 18 31.13 -6.92 3.25
C VAL A 18 32.05 -7.90 2.52
N PRO A 19 31.99 -8.00 1.17
CA PRO A 19 32.90 -8.84 0.41
C PRO A 19 34.37 -8.57 0.76
N GLY A 20 35.15 -9.64 0.92
CA GLY A 20 36.57 -9.54 1.33
C GLY A 20 36.81 -9.60 2.84
N THR A 21 35.76 -9.61 3.68
CA THR A 21 35.93 -9.73 5.15
C THR A 21 36.39 -11.15 5.53
N PRO A 22 37.57 -11.33 6.15
CA PRO A 22 38.05 -12.66 6.56
C PRO A 22 37.10 -13.35 7.54
N GLY A 23 36.81 -14.64 7.33
CA GLY A 23 35.91 -15.43 8.17
C GLY A 23 34.42 -15.35 7.82
N TYR A 24 34.05 -14.57 6.79
CA TYR A 24 32.65 -14.36 6.38
C TYR A 24 32.35 -14.88 4.97
N THR A 25 33.11 -15.84 4.46
CA THR A 25 32.89 -16.43 3.13
C THR A 25 31.51 -17.08 3.06
N HIS A 26 30.70 -16.66 2.08
CA HIS A 26 29.36 -17.20 1.88
C HIS A 26 28.88 -17.05 0.43
N ARG A 27 27.78 -17.73 0.09
CA ARG A 27 27.14 -17.66 -1.23
C ARG A 27 25.87 -16.83 -1.20
N VAL A 28 25.73 -15.97 -2.21
CA VAL A 28 24.50 -15.23 -2.52
C VAL A 28 24.13 -15.56 -3.95
N GLY A 29 22.88 -15.98 -4.19
CA GLY A 29 22.39 -16.35 -5.51
C GLY A 29 20.86 -16.39 -5.54
N GLY A 30 20.28 -16.58 -6.72
CA GLY A 30 18.83 -16.57 -6.94
C GLY A 30 18.11 -17.86 -6.55
N LEU A 31 18.82 -18.98 -6.43
CA LEU A 31 18.24 -20.26 -6.00
C LEU A 31 17.82 -20.22 -4.53
N GLU A 32 16.84 -21.05 -4.18
CA GLU A 32 16.47 -21.27 -2.79
C GLU A 32 17.65 -21.87 -2.02
N LYS A 33 17.75 -21.48 -0.75
CA LYS A 33 18.83 -21.86 0.13
C LYS A 33 18.37 -22.12 1.55
N ASP A 34 19.17 -22.90 2.25
CA ASP A 34 19.04 -23.11 3.67
C ASP A 34 18.98 -21.79 4.44
N ARG A 35 18.08 -21.74 5.42
CA ARG A 35 17.74 -20.55 6.19
C ARG A 35 18.90 -19.91 6.94
N LEU A 36 19.95 -20.66 7.27
CA LEU A 36 21.08 -20.15 8.05
C LEU A 36 22.35 -20.09 7.21
N THR A 37 22.70 -21.22 6.59
CA THR A 37 24.00 -21.46 5.97
C THR A 37 24.12 -20.85 4.57
N GLY A 38 23.02 -20.64 3.86
CA GLY A 38 23.04 -20.17 2.48
C GLY A 38 23.43 -21.22 1.43
N ALA A 39 23.59 -22.48 1.82
CA ALA A 39 23.73 -23.59 0.89
C ALA A 39 22.43 -23.80 0.11
N ILE A 40 22.51 -24.23 -1.15
CA ILE A 40 21.31 -24.55 -1.96
C ILE A 40 20.49 -25.59 -1.22
N SER A 41 19.18 -25.38 -1.14
CA SER A 41 18.25 -26.30 -0.50
C SER A 41 17.03 -26.50 -1.38
N THR A 42 16.65 -27.76 -1.55
CA THR A 42 15.43 -28.21 -2.23
C THR A 42 14.41 -28.76 -1.24
N GLN A 43 14.66 -28.62 0.08
CA GLN A 43 13.79 -29.13 1.12
C GLN A 43 12.48 -28.30 1.21
N PRO A 44 11.29 -28.93 1.09
CA PRO A 44 10.01 -28.22 1.07
C PRO A 44 9.78 -27.32 2.29
N ASP A 45 10.03 -27.83 3.50
CA ASP A 45 9.81 -27.08 4.75
C ASP A 45 10.73 -25.85 4.86
N ASN A 46 11.97 -25.97 4.37
CA ASN A 46 12.89 -24.84 4.31
C ASN A 46 12.36 -23.78 3.35
N HIS A 47 11.87 -24.19 2.17
CA HIS A 47 11.30 -23.27 1.19
C HIS A 47 10.11 -22.50 1.77
N GLN A 48 9.14 -23.19 2.37
CA GLN A 48 7.98 -22.56 3.02
C GLN A 48 8.43 -21.54 4.07
N LYS A 49 9.28 -21.96 5.02
CA LYS A 49 9.81 -21.07 6.07
C LYS A 49 10.52 -19.85 5.49
N MET A 50 11.31 -20.02 4.45
CA MET A 50 12.06 -18.93 3.84
C MET A 50 11.17 -17.97 3.05
N VAL A 51 10.14 -18.47 2.35
CA VAL A 51 9.11 -17.66 1.69
C VAL A 51 8.36 -16.82 2.74
N ASP A 52 7.86 -17.46 3.80
CA ASP A 52 7.13 -16.79 4.87
C ASP A 52 8.01 -15.74 5.57
N THR A 53 9.26 -16.08 5.89
CA THR A 53 10.21 -15.16 6.53
C THR A 53 10.46 -13.91 5.67
N ARG A 54 10.60 -14.07 4.35
CA ARG A 54 10.82 -12.93 3.44
C ARG A 54 9.57 -12.07 3.31
N ALA A 55 8.39 -12.69 3.22
CA ALA A 55 7.12 -11.97 3.19
C ALA A 55 6.87 -11.22 4.51
N ASP A 56 7.13 -11.86 5.65
CA ASP A 56 6.96 -11.27 6.98
C ASP A 56 7.89 -10.08 7.22
N LYS A 57 9.15 -10.20 6.81
CA LYS A 57 10.10 -9.08 6.81
C LYS A 57 9.53 -7.85 6.09
N ILE A 58 8.88 -8.02 4.94
CA ILE A 58 8.24 -6.91 4.21
C ILE A 58 7.02 -6.38 4.96
N ARG A 59 6.18 -7.26 5.52
CA ARG A 59 5.02 -6.82 6.33
C ARG A 59 5.42 -5.98 7.53
N ARG A 60 6.49 -6.34 8.24
CA ARG A 60 7.00 -5.61 9.43
C ARG A 60 7.47 -4.18 9.13
N ILE A 61 7.67 -3.83 7.85
CA ILE A 61 7.94 -2.44 7.47
C ILE A 61 6.75 -1.54 7.87
N ALA A 62 5.51 -2.05 7.86
CA ALA A 62 4.31 -1.30 8.23
C ALA A 62 4.37 -0.72 9.65
N GLU A 63 5.07 -1.38 10.58
CA GLU A 63 5.26 -0.91 11.97
C GLU A 63 6.07 0.39 12.05
N HIS A 64 6.87 0.67 11.01
CA HIS A 64 7.75 1.83 10.93
C HIS A 64 7.26 2.87 9.92
N LEU A 65 6.13 2.62 9.25
CA LEU A 65 5.52 3.59 8.35
C LEU A 65 4.71 4.63 9.15
N PRO A 66 4.70 5.90 8.72
CA PRO A 66 3.73 6.84 9.24
C PRO A 66 2.31 6.36 8.92
N GLU A 67 1.38 6.69 9.80
CA GLU A 67 -0.04 6.46 9.54
C GLU A 67 -0.52 7.25 8.32
N GLN A 68 -1.52 6.73 7.62
CA GLN A 68 -2.13 7.44 6.49
C GLN A 68 -2.87 8.66 7.02
N GLU A 69 -2.45 9.84 6.56
CA GLU A 69 -3.10 11.11 6.86
C GLU A 69 -4.37 11.30 6.02
N VAL A 70 -5.32 12.05 6.58
CA VAL A 70 -6.54 12.50 5.92
C VAL A 70 -6.57 14.02 5.89
N LEU A 71 -6.80 14.57 4.71
CA LEU A 71 -7.06 15.98 4.46
C LEU A 71 -8.58 16.22 4.33
N GLY A 72 -9.02 17.46 4.57
CA GLY A 72 -10.43 17.83 4.47
C GLY A 72 -11.23 17.49 5.74
N ASP A 73 -12.50 17.12 5.54
CA ASP A 73 -13.43 16.88 6.65
C ASP A 73 -13.32 15.44 7.14
N LYS A 74 -12.67 15.24 8.30
CA LYS A 74 -12.43 13.88 8.85
C LYS A 74 -13.73 13.15 9.22
N ASP A 75 -14.80 13.88 9.48
CA ASP A 75 -16.15 13.40 9.78
C ASP A 75 -17.05 13.28 8.53
N ALA A 76 -16.48 13.38 7.32
CA ALA A 76 -17.23 13.21 6.09
C ALA A 76 -17.75 11.77 5.91
N ASP A 77 -18.83 11.63 5.14
CA ASP A 77 -19.34 10.32 4.72
C ASP A 77 -18.54 9.74 3.54
N THR A 78 -17.81 10.59 2.80
CA THR A 78 -17.09 10.21 1.57
C THR A 78 -15.59 10.47 1.70
N LEU A 79 -14.79 9.46 1.38
CA LEU A 79 -13.34 9.54 1.27
C LEU A 79 -12.91 9.39 -0.19
N ILE A 80 -12.17 10.35 -0.71
CA ILE A 80 -11.44 10.23 -1.96
C ILE A 80 -10.10 9.56 -1.65
N VAL A 81 -9.75 8.54 -2.42
CA VAL A 81 -8.50 7.80 -2.32
C VAL A 81 -7.73 7.92 -3.63
N GLY A 82 -6.46 8.27 -3.54
CA GLY A 82 -5.56 8.37 -4.68
C GLY A 82 -4.14 7.98 -4.34
N TRP A 83 -3.29 7.93 -5.36
CA TRP A 83 -1.85 7.67 -5.23
C TRP A 83 -1.06 8.27 -6.40
N GLY A 84 0.25 8.42 -6.22
CA GLY A 84 1.16 8.90 -7.26
C GLY A 84 0.83 10.31 -7.77
N GLY A 85 0.85 10.49 -9.11
CA GLY A 85 0.65 11.79 -9.76
C GLY A 85 -0.78 12.35 -9.70
N THR A 86 -1.73 11.61 -9.11
CA THR A 86 -3.12 12.06 -8.99
C THR A 86 -3.33 13.12 -7.91
N TYR A 87 -2.37 13.27 -6.97
CA TYR A 87 -2.47 14.13 -5.78
C TYR A 87 -3.06 15.52 -6.04
N GLY A 88 -2.44 16.31 -6.93
CA GLY A 88 -2.84 17.70 -7.15
C GLY A 88 -4.28 17.83 -7.66
N HIS A 89 -4.68 16.94 -8.56
CA HIS A 89 -6.04 16.93 -9.13
C HIS A 89 -7.09 16.54 -8.09
N LEU A 90 -6.79 15.54 -7.26
CA LEU A 90 -7.71 15.07 -6.22
C LEU A 90 -7.82 16.04 -5.05
N LEU A 91 -6.72 16.69 -4.68
CA LEU A 91 -6.71 17.75 -3.67
C LEU A 91 -7.58 18.92 -4.12
N GLU A 92 -7.39 19.39 -5.35
CA GLU A 92 -8.18 20.50 -5.90
C GLU A 92 -9.66 20.11 -6.03
N ALA A 93 -9.97 18.89 -6.50
CA ALA A 93 -11.36 18.41 -6.57
C ALA A 93 -12.01 18.37 -5.17
N MET A 94 -11.30 17.89 -4.15
CA MET A 94 -11.78 17.92 -2.76
C MET A 94 -12.04 19.36 -2.29
N ILE A 95 -11.14 20.31 -2.56
CA ILE A 95 -11.31 21.73 -2.20
C ILE A 95 -12.58 22.30 -2.86
N GLN A 96 -12.78 22.06 -4.16
CA GLN A 96 -13.96 22.57 -4.87
C GLN A 96 -15.26 21.96 -4.36
N LEU A 97 -15.29 20.65 -4.10
CA LEU A 97 -16.43 19.98 -3.48
C LEU A 97 -16.77 20.62 -2.11
N ARG A 98 -15.77 20.86 -1.27
CA ARG A 98 -15.95 21.52 0.04
C ARG A 98 -16.46 22.96 -0.10
N ASN A 99 -15.93 23.73 -1.04
CA ASN A 99 -16.42 25.09 -1.32
C ASN A 99 -17.87 25.11 -1.81
N SER A 100 -18.37 24.02 -2.39
CA SER A 100 -19.79 23.85 -2.73
C SER A 100 -20.68 23.35 -1.58
N GLY A 101 -20.15 23.24 -0.36
CA GLY A 101 -20.87 22.83 0.84
C GLY A 101 -20.94 21.32 1.07
N LYS A 102 -20.24 20.50 0.27
CA LYS A 102 -20.17 19.05 0.48
C LYS A 102 -19.07 18.69 1.48
N LYS A 103 -19.35 17.80 2.43
CA LYS A 103 -18.33 17.23 3.32
C LYS A 103 -17.59 16.08 2.63
N VAL A 104 -16.28 16.20 2.46
CA VAL A 104 -15.45 15.19 1.81
C VAL A 104 -14.02 15.22 2.38
N ALA A 105 -13.42 14.04 2.48
CA ALA A 105 -12.04 13.85 2.91
C ALA A 105 -11.18 13.26 1.77
N LEU A 106 -9.86 13.43 1.87
CA LEU A 106 -8.88 12.88 0.94
C LEU A 106 -7.80 12.09 1.71
N ALA A 107 -7.61 10.83 1.34
CA ALA A 107 -6.44 10.03 1.72
C ALA A 107 -5.60 9.72 0.47
N HIS A 108 -4.43 10.34 0.37
CA HIS A 108 -3.52 10.08 -0.73
C HIS A 108 -2.33 9.21 -0.29
N PHE A 109 -2.25 8.01 -0.83
CA PHE A 109 -1.30 6.98 -0.41
C PHE A 109 0.08 7.19 -1.03
N ARG A 110 1.09 7.23 -0.16
CA ARG A 110 2.51 7.19 -0.55
C ARG A 110 3.11 5.79 -0.46
N HIS A 111 2.60 4.97 0.47
CA HIS A 111 3.07 3.61 0.74
C HIS A 111 1.96 2.62 0.34
N ILE A 112 2.27 1.71 -0.60
CA ILE A 112 1.30 0.74 -1.14
C ILE A 112 1.62 -0.69 -0.68
N ASN A 113 2.91 -1.07 -0.60
CA ASN A 113 3.31 -2.40 -0.16
C ASN A 113 4.54 -2.36 0.78
N PRO A 114 4.36 -2.51 2.10
CA PRO A 114 3.07 -2.63 2.77
C PRO A 114 2.30 -1.29 2.81
N LEU A 115 1.00 -1.37 3.10
CA LEU A 115 0.15 -0.23 3.42
C LEU A 115 0.44 0.28 4.85
N PRO A 116 0.16 1.56 5.14
CA PRO A 116 0.10 2.07 6.51
C PRO A 116 -0.85 1.22 7.38
N LYS A 117 -0.47 0.97 8.63
CA LYS A 117 -1.21 0.04 9.51
C LYS A 117 -2.68 0.42 9.75
N ASN A 118 -2.98 1.72 9.78
CA ASN A 118 -4.31 2.26 10.01
C ASN A 118 -5.23 2.22 8.77
N THR A 119 -4.75 1.70 7.63
CA THR A 119 -5.50 1.76 6.36
C THR A 119 -6.86 1.07 6.47
N HIS A 120 -6.95 -0.07 7.16
CA HIS A 120 -8.21 -0.81 7.23
C HIS A 120 -9.29 -0.02 7.99
N GLU A 121 -8.93 0.46 9.18
CA GLU A 121 -9.79 1.24 10.05
C GLU A 121 -10.20 2.55 9.39
N LEU A 122 -9.24 3.24 8.74
CA LEU A 122 -9.47 4.45 7.97
C LEU A 122 -10.57 4.23 6.92
N LEU A 123 -10.45 3.21 6.08
CA LEU A 123 -11.41 2.96 5.01
C LEU A 123 -12.81 2.62 5.54
N LYS A 124 -12.90 1.99 6.71
CA LYS A 124 -14.18 1.64 7.35
C LYS A 124 -14.93 2.81 7.98
N GLN A 125 -14.24 3.91 8.28
CA GLN A 125 -14.86 5.09 8.88
C GLN A 125 -15.80 5.83 7.92
N TYR A 126 -15.60 5.66 6.61
CA TYR A 126 -16.37 6.34 5.57
C TYR A 126 -17.44 5.43 5.01
N LYS A 127 -18.60 6.00 4.63
CA LYS A 127 -19.69 5.26 3.98
C LYS A 127 -19.41 5.00 2.51
N LYS A 128 -18.64 5.89 1.86
CA LYS A 128 -18.26 5.79 0.45
C LYS A 128 -16.77 6.05 0.32
N VAL A 129 -16.04 5.14 -0.30
CA VAL A 129 -14.62 5.33 -0.61
C VAL A 129 -14.46 5.34 -2.12
N ILE A 130 -14.08 6.48 -2.69
CA ILE A 130 -13.86 6.63 -4.14
C ILE A 130 -12.38 6.50 -4.42
N VAL A 131 -11.95 5.39 -5.02
CA VAL A 131 -10.57 5.19 -5.47
C VAL A 131 -10.45 5.74 -6.89
N ALA A 132 -9.74 6.86 -7.02
CA ALA A 132 -9.52 7.54 -8.28
C ALA A 132 -8.11 7.27 -8.81
N GLU A 133 -7.99 6.61 -9.95
CA GLU A 133 -6.71 6.20 -10.51
C GLU A 133 -6.65 6.26 -12.04
N GLN A 134 -5.47 6.60 -12.57
CA GLN A 134 -5.23 6.66 -14.02
C GLN A 134 -4.75 5.30 -14.56
N ASN A 135 -5.46 4.24 -14.20
CA ASN A 135 -5.23 2.87 -14.67
C ASN A 135 -6.56 2.07 -14.58
N SER A 136 -6.53 0.77 -14.80
CA SER A 136 -7.70 -0.12 -14.81
C SER A 136 -8.32 -0.46 -13.44
N GLY A 137 -7.97 0.25 -12.36
CA GLY A 137 -8.50 0.01 -11.01
C GLY A 137 -7.63 -0.91 -10.16
N GLN A 138 -6.31 -0.89 -10.37
CA GLN A 138 -5.37 -1.80 -9.71
C GLN A 138 -5.32 -1.56 -8.20
N PHE A 139 -5.31 -0.30 -7.76
CA PHE A 139 -5.24 -0.01 -6.33
C PHE A 139 -6.56 -0.34 -5.65
N ALA A 140 -7.69 -0.03 -6.27
CA ALA A 140 -9.00 -0.46 -5.79
C ALA A 140 -9.08 -1.98 -5.65
N ALA A 141 -8.61 -2.74 -6.65
CA ALA A 141 -8.58 -4.20 -6.60
C ALA A 141 -7.66 -4.73 -5.49
N TYR A 142 -6.51 -4.10 -5.29
CA TYR A 142 -5.58 -4.45 -4.21
C TYR A 142 -6.21 -4.23 -2.83
N LEU A 143 -6.84 -3.07 -2.61
CA LEU A 143 -7.54 -2.75 -1.36
C LEU A 143 -8.69 -3.72 -1.09
N SER A 144 -9.56 -3.99 -2.09
CA SER A 144 -10.66 -4.95 -1.95
C SER A 144 -10.17 -6.37 -1.67
N GLY A 145 -9.06 -6.79 -2.30
CA GLY A 145 -8.46 -8.10 -2.06
C GLY A 145 -7.86 -8.24 -0.66
N ARG A 146 -7.33 -7.14 -0.11
CA ARG A 146 -6.72 -7.10 1.23
C ARG A 146 -7.76 -6.98 2.35
N PHE A 147 -8.81 -6.18 2.14
CA PHE A 147 -9.83 -5.82 3.13
C PHE A 147 -11.22 -6.19 2.62
N LYS A 148 -11.56 -7.48 2.73
CA LYS A 148 -12.79 -8.05 2.17
C LYS A 148 -14.08 -7.50 2.81
N ASP A 149 -14.00 -6.95 4.01
CA ASP A 149 -15.10 -6.34 4.74
C ASP A 149 -15.32 -4.86 4.38
N VAL A 150 -14.48 -4.27 3.52
CA VAL A 150 -14.67 -2.92 2.95
C VAL A 150 -15.40 -3.06 1.61
N SER A 151 -16.74 -3.10 1.64
CA SER A 151 -17.58 -3.34 0.46
C SER A 151 -17.99 -2.08 -0.30
N HIS A 152 -17.71 -0.90 0.24
CA HIS A 152 -18.17 0.41 -0.26
C HIS A 152 -17.09 1.17 -1.05
N LEU A 153 -16.31 0.43 -1.86
CA LEU A 153 -15.27 0.97 -2.74
C LEU A 153 -15.82 1.25 -4.14
N TYR A 154 -15.92 2.52 -4.47
CA TYR A 154 -16.26 3.03 -5.79
C TYR A 154 -14.97 3.27 -6.58
N ARG A 155 -14.98 2.95 -7.87
CA ARG A 155 -13.81 3.11 -8.75
C ARG A 155 -14.05 4.27 -9.71
N TYR A 156 -13.12 5.21 -9.76
CA TYR A 156 -13.03 6.21 -10.82
C TYR A 156 -11.74 6.00 -11.59
N ASN A 157 -11.85 5.35 -12.75
CA ASN A 157 -10.71 4.93 -13.54
C ASN A 157 -10.66 5.70 -14.86
N LYS A 158 -9.50 6.25 -15.22
CA LYS A 158 -9.31 6.92 -16.51
C LYS A 158 -8.00 6.49 -17.18
N VAL A 159 -8.10 5.87 -18.36
CA VAL A 159 -6.95 5.32 -19.09
C VAL A 159 -6.84 5.95 -20.47
N GLU A 160 -6.72 7.28 -20.48
CA GLU A 160 -6.72 8.09 -21.72
C GLU A 160 -5.36 8.74 -22.01
N GLY A 161 -4.33 8.47 -21.18
CA GLY A 161 -2.99 9.06 -21.34
C GLY A 161 -2.94 10.56 -21.05
N GLN A 162 -3.95 11.12 -20.39
CA GLN A 162 -4.04 12.52 -20.00
C GLN A 162 -4.28 12.66 -18.50
N PRO A 163 -3.78 13.73 -17.84
CA PRO A 163 -4.11 14.05 -16.45
C PRO A 163 -5.62 14.14 -16.22
N PHE A 164 -6.04 13.94 -14.99
CA PHE A 164 -7.43 14.21 -14.62
C PHE A 164 -7.77 15.68 -14.84
N LYS A 165 -8.99 15.96 -15.31
CA LYS A 165 -9.53 17.31 -15.25
C LYS A 165 -10.31 17.44 -13.95
N VAL A 166 -10.03 18.49 -13.18
CA VAL A 166 -10.67 18.73 -11.89
C VAL A 166 -12.19 18.81 -12.03
N SER A 167 -12.70 19.49 -13.06
CA SER A 167 -14.15 19.61 -13.29
C SER A 167 -14.83 18.25 -13.47
N GLU A 168 -14.21 17.33 -14.22
CA GLU A 168 -14.71 15.98 -14.44
C GLU A 168 -14.69 15.15 -13.14
N LEU A 169 -13.66 15.33 -12.30
CA LEU A 169 -13.59 14.70 -10.98
C LEU A 169 -14.72 15.20 -10.07
N VAL A 170 -14.92 16.51 -9.99
CA VAL A 170 -15.97 17.12 -9.14
C VAL A 170 -17.36 16.62 -9.55
N GLU A 171 -17.64 16.58 -10.86
CA GLU A 171 -18.91 16.07 -11.39
C GLU A 171 -19.10 14.59 -11.05
N ALA A 172 -18.10 13.76 -11.33
CA ALA A 172 -18.18 12.31 -11.09
C ALA A 172 -18.31 11.98 -9.60
N PHE A 173 -17.53 12.64 -8.75
CA PHE A 173 -17.58 12.43 -7.30
C PHE A 173 -18.90 12.91 -6.72
N THR A 174 -19.43 14.04 -7.18
CA THR A 174 -20.76 14.54 -6.77
C THR A 174 -21.84 13.50 -7.06
N LYS A 175 -21.83 12.92 -8.27
CA LYS A 175 -22.78 11.87 -8.65
C LYS A 175 -22.69 10.67 -7.70
N ILE A 176 -21.49 10.16 -7.45
CA ILE A 176 -21.28 9.03 -6.52
C ILE A 176 -21.73 9.39 -5.10
N MET A 177 -21.48 10.62 -4.64
CA MET A 177 -21.91 11.08 -3.32
C MET A 177 -23.44 11.09 -3.18
N GLU A 178 -24.18 11.40 -4.25
CA GLU A 178 -25.64 11.53 -4.28
C GLU A 178 -26.39 10.22 -4.60
N GLU A 179 -25.71 9.21 -5.15
CA GLU A 179 -26.29 7.87 -5.35
C GLU A 179 -26.75 7.26 -4.02
N LYS A 180 -27.97 6.73 -3.97
CA LYS A 180 -28.58 6.16 -2.76
C LYS A 180 -28.07 4.76 -2.46
#